data_AF-A0A9Q9E6D5-F1
#
_entry.id   AF-A0A9Q9E6D5-F1
#
_cell.length_a   1.000
_cell.length_b   1.000
_cell.length_c   1.000
_cell.angle_alpha   90.00
_cell.angle_beta   90.00
_cell.angle_gamma   90.00
#
_symmetry.space_group_name_H-M   'P 1'
#
loop_
_entity.id
_entity.type
_entity.pdbx_description
1 polymer ?
#
loop_
_entity_poly.entity_id
_entity_poly.type
_entity_poly.pdbx_seq_one_letter_code
_entity_poly.pdbx_strand_id
1 'polypeptide(L)'
;MAMLVQHILRHPSGRVSFRRQYPPELRPFISRAGGVGPIELKVSLGHEGSPGFLSRYETALMQWETTVAEARKRQAGEYDRLDPPTIAYLAKLFEVRWLDKDERDRWEKGEVHSHRVQAGLEWELDDFKRWRAEGDAEAIEERWTTAALGLLQERNLVLAPNDLDGLSQLCRALNDSAIDIASAL
;
A
#
# COMPACT_ATOMS: atom_id res chain seq x y z
N MET A 1 -6.67 -6.47 -33.56
CA MET A 1 -7.14 -7.22 -32.37
C MET A 1 -8.05 -6.31 -31.56
N ALA A 2 -9.34 -6.63 -31.45
CA ALA A 2 -10.28 -5.86 -30.64
C ALA A 2 -10.17 -6.32 -29.18
N MET A 3 -9.65 -5.47 -28.30
CA MET A 3 -9.59 -5.74 -26.87
C MET A 3 -10.98 -5.44 -26.27
N LEU A 4 -11.60 -6.46 -25.65
CA LEU A 4 -12.92 -6.32 -25.05
C LEU A 4 -12.76 -5.81 -23.62
N VAL A 5 -12.69 -4.49 -23.46
CA VAL A 5 -12.46 -3.85 -22.17
C VAL A 5 -13.80 -3.66 -21.44
N GLN A 6 -14.04 -4.46 -20.40
CA GLN A 6 -15.29 -4.45 -19.63
C GLN A 6 -15.31 -3.30 -18.63
N HIS A 7 -16.52 -2.89 -18.20
CA HIS A 7 -16.74 -1.89 -17.14
C HIS A 7 -16.22 -0.48 -17.46
N ILE A 8 -16.21 -0.11 -18.74
CA ILE A 8 -15.86 1.22 -19.22
C ILE A 8 -17.10 2.08 -19.47
N LEU A 9 -17.10 3.29 -18.92
CA LEU A 9 -18.02 4.36 -19.28
C LEU A 9 -17.28 5.45 -20.08
N ARG A 10 -17.77 5.74 -21.28
CA ARG A 10 -17.31 6.85 -22.13
C ARG A 10 -18.16 8.09 -21.85
N HIS A 11 -17.51 9.22 -21.64
CA HIS A 11 -18.15 10.51 -21.40
C HIS A 11 -18.26 11.30 -22.71
N PRO A 12 -19.24 12.23 -22.84
CA PRO A 12 -19.34 13.09 -24.01
C PRO A 12 -18.07 13.91 -24.33
N SER A 13 -17.24 14.18 -23.32
CA SER A 13 -15.95 14.86 -23.46
C SER A 13 -14.83 14.00 -24.06
N GLY A 14 -15.10 12.76 -24.45
CA GLY A 14 -14.08 11.79 -24.90
C GLY A 14 -13.26 11.18 -23.77
N ARG A 15 -13.49 11.57 -22.51
CA ARG A 15 -12.89 10.92 -21.35
C ARG A 15 -13.51 9.54 -21.11
N VAL A 16 -12.72 8.63 -20.59
CA VAL A 16 -13.08 7.26 -20.27
C VAL A 16 -12.88 7.03 -18.77
N SER A 17 -13.82 6.33 -18.14
CA SER A 17 -13.71 5.93 -16.73
C SER A 17 -14.03 4.45 -16.55
N PHE A 18 -13.27 3.77 -15.69
CA PHE A 18 -13.64 2.48 -15.13
C PHE A 18 -14.76 2.68 -14.11
N ARG A 19 -15.84 1.92 -14.23
CA ARG A 19 -16.95 1.89 -13.27
C ARG A 19 -17.45 0.48 -13.06
N ARG A 20 -17.30 -0.02 -11.84
CA ARG A 20 -17.79 -1.35 -11.47
C ARG A 20 -18.44 -1.29 -10.10
N GLN A 21 -19.69 -1.76 -10.03
CA GLN A 21 -20.43 -1.82 -8.77
C GLN A 21 -19.84 -2.88 -7.84
N TYR A 22 -19.86 -2.59 -6.55
CA TYR A 22 -19.57 -3.58 -5.52
C TYR A 22 -20.83 -4.41 -5.21
N PRO A 23 -20.67 -5.72 -4.94
CA PRO A 23 -21.79 -6.57 -4.55
C PRO A 23 -22.52 -6.00 -3.33
N PRO A 24 -23.86 -5.84 -3.36
CA PRO A 24 -24.63 -5.20 -2.29
C PRO A 24 -24.34 -5.74 -0.88
N GLU A 25 -24.19 -7.05 -0.77
CA GLU A 25 -23.91 -7.79 0.46
C GLU A 25 -22.53 -7.49 1.05
N LEU A 26 -21.57 -7.05 0.23
CA LEU A 26 -20.21 -6.73 0.66
C LEU A 26 -20.02 -5.25 1.02
N ARG A 27 -20.92 -4.36 0.58
CA ARG A 27 -20.80 -2.90 0.80
C ARG A 27 -20.58 -2.51 2.25
N PRO A 28 -21.24 -3.12 3.26
CA PRO A 28 -20.98 -2.80 4.67
C PRO A 28 -19.53 -3.06 5.11
N PHE A 29 -18.84 -4.01 4.47
CA PHE A 29 -17.48 -4.43 4.82
C PHE A 29 -16.38 -3.66 4.07
N ILE A 30 -16.76 -2.92 3.03
CA ILE A 30 -15.84 -2.04 2.26
C ILE A 30 -15.65 -0.70 2.96
N SER A 31 -16.63 -0.25 3.74
CA SER A 31 -16.53 0.96 4.55
C SER A 31 -15.41 0.89 5.57
N ARG A 32 -14.56 1.92 5.61
CA ARG A 32 -13.73 2.20 6.78
C ARG A 32 -14.59 3.03 7.75
N ALA A 33 -14.94 2.47 8.91
CA ALA A 33 -15.66 3.11 10.02
C ALA A 33 -17.17 3.44 9.84
N GLY A 34 -18.04 2.42 9.96
CA GLY A 34 -19.45 2.60 10.36
C GLY A 34 -20.39 3.32 9.38
N GLY A 35 -19.90 3.78 8.23
CA GLY A 35 -20.70 4.46 7.20
C GLY A 35 -21.25 3.53 6.11
N VAL A 36 -22.11 4.08 5.25
CA VAL A 36 -22.57 3.42 4.02
C VAL A 36 -21.39 3.30 3.06
N GLY A 37 -21.02 2.07 2.70
CA GLY A 37 -19.86 1.82 1.83
C GLY A 37 -20.07 2.33 0.42
N PRO A 38 -18.98 2.55 -0.34
CA PRO A 38 -19.09 2.95 -1.73
C PRO A 38 -19.91 1.91 -2.51
N ILE A 39 -20.79 2.39 -3.38
CA ILE A 39 -21.63 1.53 -4.23
C ILE A 39 -20.81 1.00 -5.43
N GLU A 40 -19.85 1.77 -5.91
CA GLU A 40 -19.02 1.44 -7.06
C GLU A 40 -17.57 1.93 -6.88
N LEU A 41 -16.63 1.26 -7.54
CA LEU A 41 -15.32 1.82 -7.83
C LEU A 41 -15.41 2.66 -9.09
N LYS A 42 -15.01 3.92 -9.01
CA LYS A 42 -14.98 4.86 -10.14
C LYS A 42 -13.58 5.45 -10.29
N VAL A 43 -12.89 5.11 -11.37
CA VAL A 43 -11.53 5.58 -11.66
C VAL A 43 -11.50 6.23 -13.04
N SER A 44 -10.89 7.41 -13.15
CA SER A 44 -10.66 8.06 -14.44
C SER A 44 -9.50 7.38 -15.16
N LEU A 45 -9.73 6.91 -16.39
CA LEU A 45 -8.71 6.29 -17.23
C LEU A 45 -8.06 7.29 -18.21
N GLY A 46 -8.57 8.52 -18.28
CA GLY A 46 -8.11 9.53 -19.24
C GLY A 46 -8.80 9.37 -20.60
N HIS A 47 -8.09 9.57 -21.70
CA HIS A 47 -8.60 9.30 -23.04
C HIS A 47 -8.17 7.91 -23.51
N GLU A 48 -8.98 7.28 -24.35
CA GLU A 48 -8.62 6.01 -24.98
C GLU A 48 -7.33 6.18 -25.80
N GLY A 49 -6.39 5.26 -25.66
CA GLY A 49 -5.08 5.33 -26.30
C GLY A 49 -4.08 6.32 -25.68
N SER A 50 -4.46 7.06 -24.64
CA SER A 50 -3.51 7.94 -23.93
C SER A 50 -2.43 7.12 -23.19
N PRO A 51 -1.21 7.66 -23.01
CA PRO A 51 -0.17 7.01 -22.24
C PRO A 51 -0.66 6.55 -20.85
N GLY A 52 -0.36 5.30 -20.51
CA GLY A 52 -0.76 4.68 -19.25
C GLY A 52 -2.25 4.31 -19.15
N PHE A 53 -3.04 4.41 -20.22
CA PHE A 53 -4.47 4.04 -20.19
C PHE A 53 -4.68 2.59 -19.72
N LEU A 54 -3.96 1.64 -20.32
CA LEU A 54 -4.07 0.21 -19.97
C LEU A 54 -3.60 -0.07 -18.54
N SER A 55 -2.46 0.49 -18.13
CA SER A 55 -1.95 0.35 -16.77
C SER A 55 -2.94 0.91 -15.72
N ARG A 56 -3.60 2.05 -15.99
CA ARG A 56 -4.67 2.57 -15.12
C ARG A 56 -5.89 1.65 -15.08
N TYR A 57 -6.24 1.03 -16.20
CA TYR A 57 -7.33 0.06 -16.26
C TYR A 57 -7.03 -1.19 -15.44
N GLU A 58 -5.85 -1.79 -15.63
CA GLU A 58 -5.40 -2.97 -14.90
C GLU A 58 -5.32 -2.69 -13.40
N THR A 59 -4.76 -1.54 -13.02
CA THR A 59 -4.72 -1.07 -11.63
C THR A 59 -6.14 -0.94 -11.05
N ALA A 60 -7.07 -0.34 -11.79
CA ALA A 60 -8.46 -0.18 -11.31
C ALA A 60 -9.19 -1.53 -11.19
N LEU A 61 -8.93 -2.47 -12.10
CA LEU A 61 -9.49 -3.82 -12.04
C LEU A 61 -8.97 -4.57 -10.82
N MET A 62 -7.65 -4.58 -10.63
CA MET A 62 -6.99 -5.21 -9.48
C MET A 62 -7.48 -4.58 -8.17
N GLN A 63 -7.60 -3.25 -8.11
CA GLN A 63 -8.13 -2.55 -6.94
C GLN A 63 -9.55 -3.02 -6.58
N TRP A 64 -10.43 -3.18 -7.58
CA TRP A 64 -11.78 -3.70 -7.34
C TRP A 64 -11.75 -5.12 -6.81
N GLU A 65 -10.91 -5.99 -7.40
CA GLU A 65 -10.80 -7.40 -7.02
C GLU A 65 -10.28 -7.57 -5.60
N THR A 66 -9.20 -6.87 -5.24
CA THR A 66 -8.66 -6.83 -3.88
C THR A 66 -9.70 -6.32 -2.89
N THR A 67 -10.39 -5.22 -3.20
CA THR A 67 -11.43 -4.66 -2.31
C THR A 67 -12.56 -5.68 -2.05
N VAL A 68 -12.99 -6.41 -3.08
CA VAL A 68 -14.03 -7.45 -2.95
C VAL A 68 -13.51 -8.66 -2.17
N ALA A 69 -12.27 -9.07 -2.38
CA ALA A 69 -11.66 -10.18 -1.64
C ALA A 69 -11.52 -9.85 -0.15
N GLU A 70 -11.04 -8.66 0.19
CA GLU A 70 -10.96 -8.17 1.57
C GLU A 70 -12.34 -8.11 2.23
N ALA A 71 -13.34 -7.56 1.53
CA ALA A 71 -14.70 -7.47 2.04
C ALA A 71 -15.33 -8.85 2.31
N ARG A 72 -15.04 -9.84 1.45
CA ARG A 72 -15.47 -11.24 1.67
C ARG A 72 -14.82 -11.85 2.91
N LYS A 73 -13.51 -11.67 3.09
CA LYS A 73 -12.80 -12.12 4.30
C LYS A 73 -13.43 -11.52 5.55
N ARG A 74 -13.66 -10.20 5.55
CA ARG A 74 -14.34 -9.50 6.66
C ARG A 74 -15.76 -9.99 6.91
N GLN A 75 -16.54 -10.25 5.86
CA GLN A 75 -17.88 -10.81 5.98
C GLN A 75 -17.85 -12.21 6.62
N ALA A 76 -16.86 -13.03 6.28
CA ALA A 76 -16.66 -14.36 6.85
C ALA A 76 -16.06 -14.33 8.26
N GLY A 77 -15.56 -13.17 8.75
CA GLY A 77 -14.81 -13.08 10.00
C GLY A 77 -13.43 -13.73 9.92
N GLU A 78 -12.91 -13.94 8.71
CA GLU A 78 -11.59 -14.51 8.46
C GLU A 78 -10.54 -13.40 8.50
N TYR A 79 -9.82 -13.32 9.62
CA TYR A 79 -8.75 -12.36 9.83
C TYR A 79 -7.40 -13.05 9.88
N ASP A 80 -6.41 -12.41 9.27
CA ASP A 80 -5.03 -12.84 9.27
C ASP A 80 -4.35 -12.33 10.56
N ARG A 81 -3.69 -13.23 11.28
CA ARG A 81 -2.90 -12.88 12.46
C ARG A 81 -1.48 -12.50 12.01
N LEU A 82 -0.97 -11.37 12.51
CA LEU A 82 0.45 -11.03 12.34
C LEU A 82 1.29 -11.74 13.39
N ASP A 83 1.64 -12.98 13.09
CA ASP A 83 2.63 -13.70 13.88
C ASP A 83 4.06 -13.21 13.57
N PRO A 84 5.04 -13.50 14.45
CA PRO A 84 6.41 -13.05 14.24
C PRO A 84 7.02 -13.46 12.89
N PRO A 85 6.78 -14.69 12.35
CA PRO A 85 7.22 -15.05 11.00
C PRO A 85 6.64 -14.15 9.90
N THR A 86 5.34 -13.84 9.96
CA THR A 86 4.69 -12.96 8.98
C THR A 86 5.25 -11.54 9.06
N ILE A 87 5.45 -11.02 10.27
CA ILE A 87 6.05 -9.69 10.47
C ILE A 87 7.47 -9.65 9.89
N ALA A 88 8.30 -10.64 10.19
CA ALA A 88 9.67 -10.73 9.66
C ALA A 88 9.69 -10.80 8.12
N TYR A 89 8.76 -11.54 7.52
CA TYR A 89 8.61 -11.60 6.07
C TYR A 89 8.23 -10.23 5.47
N LEU A 90 7.26 -9.52 6.06
CA LEU A 90 6.84 -8.20 5.58
C LEU A 90 7.94 -7.14 5.75
N ALA A 91 8.69 -7.19 6.85
CA ALA A 91 9.86 -6.33 7.07
C ALA A 91 10.94 -6.59 6.01
N LYS A 92 11.22 -7.85 5.68
CA LYS A 92 12.18 -8.18 4.61
C LYS A 92 11.70 -7.71 3.24
N LEU A 93 10.40 -7.82 2.96
CA LEU A 93 9.82 -7.32 1.72
C LEU A 93 9.96 -5.80 1.59
N PHE A 94 9.76 -5.07 2.69
CA PHE A 94 9.99 -3.63 2.75
C PHE A 94 11.45 -3.30 2.44
N GLU A 95 12.40 -3.99 3.07
CA GLU A 95 13.84 -3.79 2.86
C GLU A 95 14.22 -3.97 1.39
N VAL A 96 13.81 -5.08 0.76
CA VAL A 96 14.09 -5.34 -0.66
C VAL A 96 13.56 -4.22 -1.55
N ARG A 97 12.33 -3.75 -1.29
CA ARG A 97 11.73 -2.68 -2.10
C ARG A 97 12.38 -1.34 -1.93
N TRP A 98 12.84 -1.06 -0.72
CA TRP A 98 13.58 0.15 -0.43
C TRP A 98 14.87 0.18 -1.25
N LEU A 99 15.63 -0.92 -1.22
CA LEU A 99 16.87 -1.07 -1.97
C LEU A 99 16.63 -1.03 -3.49
N ASP A 100 15.62 -1.74 -3.99
CA ASP A 100 15.24 -1.71 -5.42
C ASP A 100 14.87 -0.28 -5.88
N LYS A 101 14.17 0.47 -5.04
CA LYS A 101 13.82 1.87 -5.32
C LYS A 101 15.08 2.74 -5.36
N ASP A 102 15.97 2.57 -4.40
CA ASP A 102 17.21 3.33 -4.33
C ASP A 102 18.12 3.04 -5.54
N GLU A 103 18.29 1.77 -5.91
CA GLU A 103 19.03 1.36 -7.11
C GLU A 103 18.42 1.98 -8.38
N ARG A 104 17.09 1.93 -8.52
CA ARG A 104 16.40 2.54 -9.67
C ARG A 104 16.59 4.06 -9.70
N ASP A 105 16.48 4.72 -8.55
CA ASP A 105 16.66 6.17 -8.45
C ASP A 105 18.11 6.58 -8.81
N ARG A 106 19.12 5.78 -8.43
CA ARG A 106 20.51 5.96 -8.88
C ARG A 106 20.65 5.87 -10.40
N TRP A 107 20.03 4.87 -11.01
CA TRP A 107 20.10 4.67 -12.46
C TRP A 107 19.35 5.75 -13.25
N GLU A 108 18.14 6.11 -12.83
CA GLU A 108 17.26 7.01 -13.58
C GLU A 108 17.56 8.49 -13.35
N LYS A 109 17.96 8.87 -12.13
CA LYS A 109 18.10 10.28 -11.73
C LYS A 109 19.56 10.69 -11.47
N GLY A 110 20.47 9.72 -11.50
CA GLY A 110 21.91 9.94 -11.33
C GLY A 110 22.38 10.09 -9.88
N GLU A 111 23.70 10.12 -9.72
CA GLU A 111 24.37 10.10 -8.40
C GLU A 111 24.03 11.31 -7.52
N VAL A 112 23.87 12.50 -8.10
CA VAL A 112 23.55 13.72 -7.33
C VAL A 112 22.20 13.61 -6.62
N HIS A 113 21.19 13.03 -7.28
CA HIS A 113 19.89 12.78 -6.65
C HIS A 113 20.02 11.78 -5.50
N SER A 114 20.82 10.74 -5.73
CA SER A 114 21.04 9.64 -4.79
C SER A 114 21.74 10.11 -3.53
N HIS A 115 22.83 10.90 -3.66
CA HIS A 115 23.51 11.51 -2.52
C HIS A 115 22.60 12.41 -1.69
N ARG A 116 21.68 13.14 -2.33
CA ARG A 116 20.71 13.97 -1.59
C ARG A 116 19.70 13.12 -0.83
N VAL A 117 19.26 12.02 -1.40
CA VAL A 117 18.37 11.05 -0.71
C VAL A 117 19.10 10.41 0.46
N GLN A 118 20.33 9.93 0.26
CA GLN A 118 21.17 9.38 1.32
C GLN A 118 21.40 10.37 2.46
N ALA A 119 21.77 11.61 2.15
CA ALA A 119 21.92 12.65 3.16
C ALA A 119 20.62 12.85 3.95
N GLY A 120 19.47 12.92 3.28
CA GLY A 120 18.17 12.99 3.96
C GLY A 120 17.91 11.82 4.90
N LEU A 121 18.32 10.61 4.52
CA LEU A 121 18.20 9.42 5.35
C LEU A 121 19.16 9.41 6.55
N GLU A 122 20.35 9.99 6.42
CA GLU A 122 21.25 10.18 7.57
C GLU A 122 20.59 11.05 8.64
N TRP A 123 19.88 12.13 8.25
CA TRP A 123 19.12 12.96 9.20
C TRP A 123 17.95 12.19 9.85
N GLU A 124 17.23 11.37 9.08
CA GLU A 124 16.13 10.55 9.63
C GLU A 124 16.63 9.39 10.50
N LEU A 125 17.86 8.89 10.29
CA LEU A 125 18.42 7.77 11.03
C LEU A 125 18.55 8.05 12.53
N ASP A 126 18.92 9.27 12.91
CA ASP A 126 19.01 9.68 14.31
C ASP A 126 17.63 9.66 14.97
N ASP A 127 16.59 10.10 14.26
CA ASP A 127 15.21 10.03 14.73
C ASP A 127 14.74 8.58 14.89
N PHE A 128 15.01 7.70 13.92
CA PHE A 128 14.63 6.29 13.99
C PHE A 128 15.29 5.58 15.18
N LYS A 129 16.58 5.84 15.40
CA LYS A 129 17.34 5.30 16.55
C LYS A 129 16.81 5.83 17.86
N ARG A 130 16.50 7.14 17.94
CA ARG A 130 15.92 7.77 19.13
C ARG A 130 14.56 7.15 19.47
N TRP A 131 13.64 7.09 18.52
CA TRP A 131 12.31 6.51 18.75
C TRP A 131 12.40 5.06 19.23
N ARG A 132 13.31 4.26 18.65
CA ARG A 132 13.57 2.89 19.11
C ARG A 132 14.11 2.85 20.54
N ALA A 133 15.07 3.70 20.88
CA ALA A 133 15.70 3.72 22.20
C ALA A 133 14.74 4.17 23.31
N GLU A 134 13.88 5.15 23.01
CA GLU A 134 12.88 5.68 23.92
C GLU A 134 11.61 4.81 23.99
N GLY A 135 11.43 3.90 23.02
CA GLY A 135 10.21 3.11 22.89
C GLY A 135 9.01 3.96 22.44
N ASP A 136 9.25 5.02 21.68
CA ASP A 136 8.24 5.96 21.17
C ASP A 136 7.38 5.29 20.09
N ALA A 137 6.38 4.53 20.53
CA ALA A 137 5.48 3.80 19.66
C ALA A 137 4.62 4.74 18.80
N GLU A 138 4.26 5.92 19.32
CA GLU A 138 3.42 6.88 18.60
C GLU A 138 4.16 7.43 17.38
N ALA A 139 5.41 7.89 17.56
CA ALA A 139 6.21 8.38 16.44
C ALA A 139 6.51 7.29 15.40
N ILE A 140 6.81 6.07 15.86
CA ILE A 140 7.03 4.91 14.98
C ILE A 140 5.76 4.60 14.17
N GLU A 141 4.60 4.57 14.80
CA GLU A 141 3.33 4.27 14.13
C GLU A 141 2.94 5.40 13.17
N GLU A 142 3.09 6.67 13.56
CA GLU A 142 2.83 7.82 12.68
C GLU A 142 3.67 7.72 11.40
N ARG A 143 4.96 7.39 11.54
CA ARG A 143 5.88 7.26 10.41
C ARG A 143 5.54 6.08 9.50
N TRP A 144 5.27 4.91 10.09
CA TRP A 144 5.31 3.64 9.35
C TRP A 144 3.95 3.03 9.04
N THR A 145 2.85 3.50 9.64
CA THR A 145 1.50 2.92 9.46
C THR A 145 1.09 2.87 7.99
N THR A 146 1.35 3.94 7.22
CA THR A 146 0.98 3.98 5.79
C THR A 146 1.73 2.89 5.00
N ALA A 147 3.02 2.70 5.27
CA ALA A 147 3.82 1.68 4.61
C ALA A 147 3.40 0.26 5.04
N ALA A 148 3.18 0.05 6.34
CA ALA A 148 2.72 -1.21 6.91
C ALA A 148 1.38 -1.64 6.30
N LEU A 149 0.39 -0.74 6.26
CA LEU A 149 -0.92 -1.01 5.63
C LEU A 149 -0.79 -1.30 4.12
N GLY A 150 0.12 -0.63 3.42
CA GLY A 150 0.41 -0.91 2.02
C GLY A 150 0.92 -2.34 1.80
N LEU A 151 1.86 -2.80 2.62
CA LEU A 151 2.39 -4.16 2.54
C LEU A 151 1.32 -5.23 2.83
N LEU A 152 0.46 -4.99 3.83
CA LEU A 152 -0.65 -5.88 4.15
C LEU A 152 -1.64 -5.99 2.99
N GLN A 153 -2.03 -4.84 2.42
CA GLN A 153 -2.96 -4.77 1.30
C GLN A 153 -2.46 -5.55 0.08
N GLU A 154 -1.19 -5.37 -0.30
CA GLU A 154 -0.60 -6.07 -1.45
C GLU A 154 -0.49 -7.58 -1.25
N ARG A 155 -0.41 -8.04 0.00
CA ARG A 155 -0.44 -9.46 0.36
C ARG A 155 -1.86 -9.98 0.64
N ASN A 156 -2.87 -9.14 0.45
CA ASN A 156 -4.27 -9.42 0.77
C ASN A 156 -4.45 -9.94 2.21
N LEU A 157 -3.66 -9.39 3.14
CA LEU A 157 -3.75 -9.69 4.57
C LEU A 157 -4.73 -8.73 5.22
N VAL A 158 -5.73 -9.28 5.92
CA VAL A 158 -6.80 -8.51 6.57
C VAL A 158 -6.69 -8.68 8.07
N LEU A 159 -6.30 -7.62 8.77
CA LEU A 159 -6.21 -7.65 10.23
C LEU A 159 -7.59 -7.55 10.87
N ALA A 160 -7.72 -8.16 12.05
CA ALA A 160 -8.88 -7.92 12.90
C ALA A 160 -8.91 -6.44 13.33
N PRO A 161 -10.09 -5.79 13.40
CA PRO A 161 -10.20 -4.37 13.78
C PRO A 161 -9.56 -4.01 15.13
N ASN A 162 -9.41 -5.01 16.01
CA ASN A 162 -8.86 -4.84 17.35
C ASN A 162 -7.42 -5.37 17.49
N ASP A 163 -6.81 -5.87 16.41
CA ASP A 163 -5.40 -6.33 16.42
C ASP A 163 -4.44 -5.13 16.26
N LEU A 164 -4.51 -4.21 17.23
CA LEU A 164 -3.64 -3.03 17.28
C LEU A 164 -2.18 -3.43 17.56
N ASP A 165 -1.98 -4.52 18.31
CA ASP A 165 -0.66 -5.02 18.67
C ASP A 165 0.12 -5.53 17.46
N GLY A 166 -0.53 -6.27 16.55
CA GLY A 166 0.12 -6.79 15.34
C GLY A 166 0.61 -5.67 14.42
N LEU A 167 -0.20 -4.63 14.20
CA LEU A 167 0.19 -3.48 13.38
C LEU A 167 1.33 -2.68 14.03
N SER A 168 1.24 -2.44 15.34
CA SER A 168 2.31 -1.76 16.10
C SER A 168 3.65 -2.51 15.99
N GLN A 169 3.63 -3.84 16.14
CA GLN A 169 4.83 -4.67 15.99
C GLN A 169 5.39 -4.63 14.56
N LEU A 170 4.53 -4.62 13.54
CA LEU A 170 4.98 -4.46 12.16
C LEU A 170 5.65 -3.09 11.96
N CYS A 171 5.05 -1.99 12.43
CA CYS A 171 5.66 -0.65 12.35
C CYS A 171 7.04 -0.59 13.01
N ARG A 172 7.22 -1.24 14.17
CA ARG A 172 8.54 -1.36 14.82
C ARG A 172 9.54 -2.14 13.97
N ALA A 173 9.11 -3.27 13.37
CA ALA A 173 9.96 -4.06 12.49
C ALA A 173 10.38 -3.30 11.22
N LEU A 174 9.50 -2.44 10.69
CA LEU A 174 9.83 -1.54 9.57
C LEU A 174 10.86 -0.48 9.99
N ASN A 175 10.70 0.11 11.19
CA ASN A 175 11.67 1.05 11.75
C ASN A 175 13.05 0.40 11.92
N ASP A 176 13.11 -0.81 12.47
CA ASP A 176 14.36 -1.57 12.62
C ASP A 176 15.01 -1.84 11.26
N SER A 177 14.21 -2.24 10.26
CA SER A 177 14.71 -2.44 8.89
C SER A 177 15.26 -1.15 8.28
N ALA A 178 14.59 -0.01 8.52
CA ALA A 178 15.05 1.29 8.04
C ALA A 178 16.39 1.71 8.69
N ILE A 179 16.56 1.45 9.99
CA ILE A 179 17.83 1.67 10.70
C ILE A 179 18.94 0.81 10.08
N ASP A 180 18.68 -0.47 9.84
CA ASP A 180 19.66 -1.41 9.28
C ASP A 180 20.09 -0.99 7.87
N ILE A 181 19.15 -0.60 7.01
CA ILE A 181 19.43 -0.11 5.65
C ILE A 181 20.26 1.18 5.72
N ALA A 182 19.78 2.18 6.47
CA ALA A 182 20.44 3.49 6.53
C ALA A 182 21.82 3.43 7.19
N SER A 183 22.06 2.46 8.08
CA SER A 183 23.38 2.24 8.70
C SER A 183 24.36 1.48 7.80
N ALA A 184 23.88 0.88 6.70
CA ALA A 184 24.69 0.11 5.75
C ALA A 184 25.03 0.87 4.46
N LEU A 185 24.43 2.05 4.24
CA LEU A 185 24.73 2.96 3.13
C LEU A 185 25.98 3.79 3.42
#